data_AF-A0A384IR86-F1
#
_entry.id   AF-A0A384IR86-F1
#
_cell.length_a   1.000
_cell.length_b   1.000
_cell.length_c   1.000
_cell.angle_alpha   90.00
_cell.angle_beta   90.00
_cell.angle_gamma   90.00
#
_symmetry.space_group_name_H-M   'P 1'
#
loop_
_entity.id
_entity.type
_entity.pdbx_description
1 polymer ?
#
loop_
_entity_poly.entity_id
_entity_poly.type
_entity_poly.pdbx_seq_one_letter_code
_entity_poly.pdbx_strand_id
1 'polypeptide(L)'
;MHPAQPDRMLVTWHTIGGGMARSTPVWIGNRHYPSKTKAQEACRDLVAKYPGNGEGVGPVSPQGHPQLVDDPDDIAFLHDLVKLHPTPDQVTGSGVKHFLVSVNAEGWNNNRCFWVWREDDSADDFSWPDCLKNAPTQAP
;
A
#
# COMPACT_ATOMS: atom_id res chain seq x y z
N MET A 1 43.05 62.38 2.69
CA MET A 1 41.65 61.93 2.59
C MET A 1 41.65 60.67 1.73
N HIS A 2 41.55 59.49 2.36
CA HIS A 2 41.47 58.20 1.68
C HIS A 2 39.99 57.82 1.51
N PRO A 3 39.54 57.38 0.32
CA PRO A 3 38.35 56.55 0.22
C PRO A 3 38.70 55.09 -0.09
N ALA A 4 38.22 54.25 0.82
CA ALA A 4 37.77 52.85 0.74
C ALA A 4 38.19 51.96 -0.45
N GLN A 5 38.83 50.84 -0.11
CA GLN A 5 38.88 49.62 -0.91
C GLN A 5 37.52 48.91 -0.82
N PRO A 6 36.95 48.36 -1.91
CA PRO A 6 35.87 47.38 -1.81
C PRO A 6 36.40 45.94 -1.69
N ASP A 7 35.62 45.19 -0.93
CA ASP A 7 35.84 43.88 -0.35
C ASP A 7 36.01 42.75 -1.39
N ARG A 8 36.80 41.75 -1.01
CA ARG A 8 37.20 40.58 -1.78
C ARG A 8 36.22 39.46 -1.48
N MET A 9 35.22 39.22 -2.34
CA MET A 9 34.43 37.98 -2.28
C MET A 9 34.80 37.03 -3.41
N LEU A 10 35.48 35.96 -3.00
CA LEU A 10 35.66 34.72 -3.76
C LEU A 10 34.29 34.18 -4.21
N VAL A 11 34.10 34.06 -5.51
CA VAL A 11 33.04 33.24 -6.09
C VAL A 11 33.64 31.88 -6.44
N THR A 12 33.47 30.93 -5.54
CA THR A 12 33.53 29.51 -5.87
C THR A 12 32.57 28.78 -4.96
N TRP A 13 31.56 28.12 -5.51
CA TRP A 13 31.31 26.68 -5.38
C TRP A 13 30.26 26.27 -6.42
N HIS A 14 30.60 25.22 -7.17
CA HIS A 14 29.70 24.47 -8.03
C HIS A 14 28.61 23.81 -7.18
N THR A 15 27.36 23.84 -7.64
CA THR A 15 26.38 22.81 -7.27
C THR A 15 25.73 22.27 -8.53
N ILE A 16 26.30 21.17 -9.02
CA ILE A 16 25.63 20.27 -9.95
C ILE A 16 24.66 19.46 -9.07
N GLY A 17 23.51 20.05 -8.74
CA GLY A 17 22.45 19.34 -8.04
C GLY A 17 21.68 18.49 -9.05
N GLY A 18 22.05 17.22 -9.18
CA GLY A 18 21.24 16.26 -9.92
C GLY A 18 19.81 16.26 -9.37
N GLY A 19 18.85 16.63 -10.21
CA GLY A 19 17.44 16.64 -9.83
C GLY A 19 16.98 15.22 -9.50
N MET A 20 16.82 14.92 -8.21
CA MET A 20 15.97 13.80 -7.82
C MET A 20 14.57 14.12 -8.31
N ALA A 21 14.03 13.29 -9.21
CA ALA A 21 12.63 13.38 -9.60
C ALA A 21 11.79 13.42 -8.31
N ARG A 22 10.99 14.48 -8.14
CA ARG A 22 10.10 14.62 -6.98
C ARG A 22 9.20 13.39 -6.94
N SER A 23 9.18 12.70 -5.81
CA SER A 23 8.32 11.53 -5.62
C SER A 23 6.87 11.92 -5.87
N THR A 24 6.17 11.17 -6.73
CA THR A 24 4.76 11.43 -7.04
C THR A 24 3.91 10.94 -5.87
N PRO A 25 3.11 11.81 -5.24
CA PRO A 25 2.19 11.39 -4.18
C PRO A 25 1.10 10.48 -4.76
N VAL A 26 0.51 9.66 -3.89
CA VAL A 26 -0.58 8.77 -4.25
C VAL A 26 -1.67 8.77 -3.17
N TRP A 27 -2.88 8.42 -3.56
CA TRP A 27 -4.03 8.38 -2.66
C TRP A 27 -4.64 6.98 -2.60
N ILE A 28 -5.09 6.59 -1.40
CA ILE A 28 -5.86 5.36 -1.14
C ILE A 28 -7.12 5.78 -0.39
N GLY A 29 -8.22 5.96 -1.13
CA GLY A 29 -9.37 6.71 -0.62
C GLY A 29 -8.94 8.10 -0.16
N ASN A 30 -9.29 8.48 1.06
CA ASN A 30 -8.95 9.79 1.62
C ASN A 30 -7.53 9.87 2.22
N ARG A 31 -6.75 8.77 2.18
CA ARG A 31 -5.38 8.74 2.74
C ARG A 31 -4.36 9.20 1.71
N HIS A 32 -3.59 10.22 2.08
CA HIS A 32 -2.51 10.78 1.28
C HIS A 32 -1.16 10.14 1.65
N TYR A 33 -0.45 9.64 0.65
CA TYR A 33 0.93 9.18 0.79
C TYR A 33 1.85 10.07 -0.07
N PRO A 34 2.96 10.58 0.48
CA PRO A 34 3.85 11.48 -0.25
C PRO A 34 4.61 10.78 -1.39
N SER A 35 4.57 9.45 -1.44
CA SER A 35 5.12 8.66 -2.53
C SER A 35 4.46 7.28 -2.62
N LYS A 36 4.57 6.65 -3.79
CA LYS A 36 4.22 5.23 -3.95
C LYS A 36 4.96 4.33 -2.96
N THR A 37 6.25 4.59 -2.68
CA THR A 37 7.02 3.82 -1.69
C THR A 37 6.40 3.88 -0.30
N LYS A 38 5.91 5.04 0.13
CA LYS A 38 5.24 5.19 1.43
C LYS A 38 3.90 4.47 1.48
N ALA A 39 3.16 4.44 0.38
CA ALA A 39 1.96 3.60 0.27
C ALA A 39 2.30 2.09 0.33
N GLN A 40 3.41 1.67 -0.28
CA GLN A 40 3.88 0.28 -0.18
C GLN A 40 4.30 -0.10 1.24
N GLU A 41 4.98 0.79 1.96
CA GLU A 41 5.32 0.60 3.38
C GLU A 41 4.04 0.37 4.21
N ALA A 42 3.02 1.22 4.04
CA ALA A 42 1.74 1.03 4.74
C ALA A 42 1.08 -0.32 4.45
N CYS A 43 1.12 -0.79 3.19
CA CYS A 43 0.60 -2.12 2.84
C CYS A 43 1.41 -3.24 3.52
N ARG A 44 2.74 -3.13 3.57
CA ARG A 44 3.62 -4.11 4.23
C ARG A 44 3.41 -4.12 5.75
N ASP A 45 3.26 -2.95 6.35
CA ASP A 45 3.01 -2.81 7.78
C ASP A 45 1.68 -3.46 8.17
N LEU A 46 0.63 -3.29 7.35
CA LEU A 46 -0.66 -3.96 7.56
C LEU A 46 -0.54 -5.49 7.44
N VAL A 47 0.14 -6.00 6.41
CA VAL A 47 0.42 -7.46 6.32
C VAL A 47 1.22 -7.95 7.54
N ALA A 48 2.16 -7.16 8.05
CA ALA A 48 2.96 -7.51 9.22
C ALA A 48 2.14 -7.53 10.53
N LYS A 49 1.14 -6.64 10.67
CA LYS A 49 0.20 -6.59 11.80
C LYS A 49 -0.62 -7.88 11.96
N TYR A 50 -0.87 -8.58 10.86
CA TYR A 50 -1.62 -9.84 10.81
C TYR A 50 -0.73 -11.03 10.42
N PRO A 51 0.14 -11.53 11.32
CA PRO A 51 1.15 -12.57 11.05
C PRO A 51 0.59 -13.95 10.65
N GLY A 52 -0.70 -14.25 10.86
CA GLY A 52 -1.27 -15.57 10.55
C GLY A 52 -0.89 -16.66 11.56
N ASN A 53 -0.49 -16.29 12.77
CA ASN A 53 -0.07 -17.21 13.84
C ASN A 53 -1.16 -17.46 14.91
N GLY A 54 -2.35 -16.88 14.74
CA GLY A 54 -3.53 -17.10 15.59
C GLY A 54 -4.43 -18.25 15.11
N GLU A 55 -5.59 -18.42 15.76
CA GLU A 55 -6.65 -19.28 15.22
C GLU A 55 -7.09 -18.74 13.85
N GLY A 56 -7.06 -19.61 12.84
CA GLY A 56 -7.48 -19.23 11.49
C GLY A 56 -8.98 -18.97 11.47
N VAL A 57 -9.40 -17.80 10.98
CA VAL A 57 -10.81 -17.45 10.83
C VAL A 57 -11.10 -17.27 9.34
N GLY A 58 -12.17 -17.92 8.88
CA GLY A 58 -12.55 -17.93 7.47
C GLY A 58 -12.15 -19.22 6.74
N PRO A 59 -12.25 -19.23 5.39
CA PRO A 59 -12.01 -20.43 4.61
C PRO A 59 -10.56 -20.90 4.78
N VAL A 60 -10.38 -22.04 5.43
CA VAL A 60 -9.07 -22.65 5.65
C VAL A 60 -8.47 -23.02 4.31
N SER A 61 -7.32 -22.44 4.01
CA SER A 61 -6.57 -22.75 2.80
C SER A 61 -5.55 -23.86 3.10
N PRO A 62 -5.32 -24.82 2.19
CA PRO A 62 -4.23 -25.79 2.31
C PRO A 62 -2.85 -25.15 2.56
N GLN A 63 -2.70 -23.88 2.17
CA GLN A 63 -1.47 -23.11 2.21
C GLN A 63 -1.26 -22.34 3.53
N GLY A 64 -2.26 -22.28 4.41
CA GLY A 64 -2.12 -21.63 5.72
C GLY A 64 -3.44 -21.18 6.34
N HIS A 65 -3.36 -20.78 7.60
CA HIS A 65 -4.51 -20.26 8.34
C HIS A 65 -4.69 -18.76 8.03
N PRO A 66 -5.81 -18.35 7.41
CA PRO A 66 -6.10 -16.95 7.23
C PRO A 66 -6.34 -16.27 8.58
N GLN A 67 -5.81 -15.06 8.75
CA GLN A 67 -6.12 -14.22 9.90
C GLN A 67 -7.14 -13.14 9.50
N LEU A 68 -8.21 -13.02 10.29
CA LEU A 68 -9.20 -11.96 10.13
C LEU A 68 -8.58 -10.59 10.39
N VAL A 69 -8.88 -9.63 9.50
CA VAL A 69 -8.64 -8.21 9.74
C VAL A 69 -9.87 -7.66 10.46
N ASP A 70 -9.72 -7.39 11.75
CA ASP A 70 -10.78 -7.01 12.68
C ASP A 70 -10.73 -5.54 13.14
N ASP A 71 -9.65 -4.84 12.83
CA ASP A 71 -9.47 -3.42 13.11
C ASP A 71 -10.27 -2.59 12.09
N PRO A 72 -11.20 -1.72 12.54
CA PRO A 72 -12.04 -0.92 11.64
C PRO A 72 -11.26 -0.01 10.69
N ASP A 73 -10.11 0.53 11.11
CA ASP A 73 -9.31 1.43 10.28
C ASP A 73 -8.59 0.65 9.17
N ASP A 74 -8.14 -0.56 9.47
CA ASP A 74 -7.54 -1.48 8.50
C ASP A 74 -8.58 -2.03 7.53
N ILE A 75 -9.79 -2.36 8.00
CA ILE A 75 -10.91 -2.74 7.14
C ILE A 75 -11.25 -1.59 6.18
N ALA A 76 -11.37 -0.36 6.69
CA ALA A 76 -11.61 0.82 5.86
C ALA A 76 -10.47 1.07 4.87
N PHE A 77 -9.21 0.81 5.25
CA PHE A 77 -8.06 0.85 4.36
C PHE A 77 -8.17 -0.16 3.22
N LEU A 78 -8.49 -1.41 3.53
CA LEU A 78 -8.60 -2.48 2.54
C LEU A 78 -9.76 -2.27 1.58
N HIS A 79 -10.89 -1.73 2.05
CA HIS A 79 -11.98 -1.31 1.17
C HIS A 79 -11.56 -0.24 0.17
N ASP A 80 -10.76 0.74 0.57
CA ASP A 80 -10.30 1.77 -0.36
C ASP A 80 -9.19 1.26 -1.27
N LEU A 81 -8.34 0.35 -0.78
CA LEU A 81 -7.28 -0.26 -1.56
C LEU A 81 -7.84 -1.16 -2.67
N VAL A 82 -8.81 -2.03 -2.36
CA VAL A 82 -9.36 -2.99 -3.33
C VAL A 82 -10.11 -2.29 -4.47
N LYS A 83 -10.68 -1.10 -4.24
CA LYS A 83 -11.29 -0.26 -5.31
C LYS A 83 -10.27 0.18 -6.36
N LEU A 84 -8.98 0.21 -6.03
CA LEU A 84 -7.91 0.56 -6.96
C LEU A 84 -7.44 -0.65 -7.78
N HIS A 85 -7.92 -1.87 -7.49
CA HIS A 85 -7.60 -3.05 -8.27
C HIS A 85 -8.05 -2.86 -9.74
N PRO A 86 -7.33 -3.40 -10.75
CA PRO A 86 -7.76 -3.32 -12.15
C PRO A 86 -9.15 -3.93 -12.42
N THR A 87 -9.55 -4.90 -11.60
CA THR A 87 -10.83 -5.60 -11.69
C THR A 87 -11.48 -5.70 -10.31
N PRO A 88 -11.93 -4.57 -9.73
CA PRO A 88 -12.39 -4.54 -8.34
C PRO A 88 -13.64 -5.39 -8.15
N ASP A 89 -14.59 -5.32 -9.09
CA ASP A 89 -15.85 -6.07 -9.06
C ASP A 89 -15.64 -7.59 -9.15
N GLN A 90 -14.57 -8.03 -9.83
CA GLN A 90 -14.22 -9.45 -9.88
C GLN A 90 -13.71 -9.93 -8.52
N VAL A 91 -12.87 -9.14 -7.87
CA VAL A 91 -12.30 -9.47 -6.55
C VAL A 91 -13.37 -9.44 -5.47
N THR A 92 -14.25 -8.43 -5.47
CA THR A 92 -15.29 -8.27 -4.45
C THR A 92 -16.52 -9.13 -4.71
N GLY A 93 -16.82 -9.49 -5.96
CA GLY A 93 -17.90 -10.39 -6.36
C GLY A 93 -19.25 -9.99 -5.77
N SER A 94 -19.84 -10.87 -4.95
CA SER A 94 -21.15 -10.64 -4.31
C SER A 94 -21.14 -9.57 -3.21
N GLY A 95 -19.97 -9.06 -2.81
CA GLY A 95 -19.79 -8.16 -1.68
C GLY A 95 -18.75 -8.71 -0.71
N VAL A 96 -18.13 -7.82 0.06
CA VAL A 96 -17.11 -8.18 1.05
C VAL A 96 -17.78 -8.52 2.38
N LYS A 97 -17.67 -9.78 2.82
CA LYS A 97 -18.07 -10.22 4.17
C LYS A 97 -16.97 -9.90 5.18
N HIS A 98 -15.72 -10.27 4.87
CA HIS A 98 -14.54 -10.02 5.68
C HIS A 98 -13.28 -9.82 4.82
N PHE A 99 -12.29 -9.11 5.36
CA PHE A 99 -10.93 -9.13 4.84
C PHE A 99 -10.05 -10.05 5.67
N LEU A 100 -9.13 -10.74 5.00
CA LEU A 100 -8.19 -11.64 5.65
C LEU A 100 -6.76 -11.33 5.18
N VAL A 101 -5.77 -11.67 6.01
CA VAL A 101 -4.37 -11.79 5.59
C VAL A 101 -4.01 -13.27 5.61
N SER A 102 -3.53 -13.77 4.48
CA SER A 102 -3.10 -15.17 4.34
C SER A 102 -2.00 -15.29 3.31
N VAL A 103 -1.37 -16.47 3.24
CA VAL A 103 -0.45 -16.81 2.16
C VAL A 103 -1.20 -16.70 0.82
N ASN A 104 -0.54 -16.22 -0.22
CA ASN A 104 -1.10 -16.14 -1.56
C ASN A 104 -1.59 -17.52 -2.04
N ALA A 105 -2.58 -17.54 -2.94
CA ALA A 105 -3.20 -18.79 -3.39
C ALA A 105 -2.19 -19.78 -4.02
N GLU A 106 -1.17 -19.25 -4.70
CA GLU A 106 -0.10 -20.04 -5.32
C GLU A 106 0.88 -20.66 -4.31
N GLY A 107 0.91 -20.19 -3.05
CA GLY A 107 1.81 -20.68 -2.00
C GLY A 107 3.30 -20.41 -2.24
N TRP A 108 3.66 -19.66 -3.29
CA TRP A 108 5.05 -19.45 -3.66
C TRP A 108 5.73 -18.46 -2.70
N ASN A 109 6.88 -18.89 -2.13
CA ASN A 109 7.70 -18.13 -1.20
C ASN A 109 7.02 -17.71 0.12
N ASN A 110 5.89 -18.31 0.48
CA ASN A 110 5.10 -17.93 1.67
C ASN A 110 4.75 -16.43 1.71
N ASN A 111 4.63 -15.79 0.54
CA ASN A 111 4.26 -14.38 0.47
C ASN A 111 2.80 -14.23 0.94
N ARG A 112 2.59 -13.31 1.88
CA ARG A 112 1.27 -13.01 2.42
C ARG A 112 0.65 -11.84 1.68
N CYS A 113 -0.64 -11.97 1.37
CA CYS A 113 -1.44 -11.01 0.62
C CYS A 113 -2.79 -10.79 1.31
N PHE A 114 -3.54 -9.83 0.80
CA PHE A 114 -4.89 -9.55 1.26
C PHE A 114 -5.88 -10.45 0.53
N TRP A 115 -6.89 -10.90 1.25
CA TRP A 115 -7.97 -11.72 0.73
C TRP A 115 -9.30 -11.04 1.03
N VAL A 116 -10.24 -11.21 0.11
CA VAL A 116 -11.65 -10.93 0.31
C VAL A 116 -12.35 -12.27 0.57
N TRP A 117 -13.03 -12.39 1.70
CA TRP A 117 -14.06 -13.39 1.91
C TRP A 117 -15.41 -12.75 1.59
N ARG A 118 -16.11 -13.30 0.62
CA ARG A 118 -17.32 -12.72 0.04
C ARG A 118 -18.58 -13.16 0.78
N GLU A 119 -19.69 -12.46 0.53
CA GLU A 119 -21.00 -12.80 1.12
C GLU A 119 -21.55 -14.16 0.68
N ASP A 120 -21.15 -14.65 -0.50
CA ASP A 120 -21.50 -16.00 -1.00
C ASP A 120 -20.55 -17.10 -0.47
N ASP A 121 -19.77 -16.80 0.56
CA ASP A 121 -18.74 -17.63 1.17
C ASP A 121 -17.57 -18.03 0.25
N SER A 122 -17.50 -17.51 -0.99
CA SER A 122 -16.31 -17.64 -1.83
C SER A 122 -15.21 -16.68 -1.37
N ALA A 123 -13.96 -16.96 -1.72
CA ALA A 123 -12.84 -16.11 -1.36
C ALA A 123 -11.87 -15.95 -2.54
N ASP A 124 -11.18 -14.81 -2.55
CA ASP A 124 -10.22 -14.45 -3.59
C ASP A 124 -9.14 -13.55 -3.01
N ASP A 125 -7.92 -13.65 -3.53
CA ASP A 125 -6.82 -12.79 -3.12
C ASP A 125 -6.67 -11.59 -4.04
N PHE A 126 -6.04 -10.53 -3.52
CA PHE A 126 -5.67 -9.40 -4.35
C PHE A 126 -4.29 -8.86 -4.01
N SER A 127 -3.60 -8.48 -5.08
CA SER A 127 -2.25 -7.96 -5.06
C SER A 127 -2.29 -6.45 -4.78
N TRP A 128 -1.86 -6.04 -3.57
CA TRP A 128 -1.69 -4.62 -3.27
C TRP A 128 -0.72 -3.91 -4.22
N PRO A 129 0.34 -4.55 -4.79
CA PRO A 129 1.14 -3.92 -5.83
C PRO A 129 0.32 -3.51 -7.06
N ASP A 130 -0.66 -4.31 -7.46
CA ASP A 130 -1.54 -4.01 -8.61
C ASP A 130 -2.52 -2.89 -8.30
N CYS A 131 -3.05 -2.85 -7.08
CA CYS A 131 -3.87 -1.73 -6.61
C CYS A 131 -3.07 -0.41 -6.66
N LEU A 132 -1.83 -0.41 -6.16
CA LEU A 132 -0.97 0.79 -6.15
C LEU A 132 -0.44 1.20 -7.53
N LYS A 133 -0.58 0.38 -8.58
CA LYS A 133 -0.31 0.82 -9.96
C LYS A 133 -1.37 1.80 -10.46
N ASN A 134 -2.60 1.67 -9.99
CA ASN A 134 -3.73 2.51 -10.40
C ASN A 134 -4.08 3.62 -9.39
N ALA A 135 -3.32 3.72 -8.29
CA ALA A 135 -3.56 4.74 -7.28
C ALA A 135 -3.48 6.16 -7.87
N PRO A 136 -4.49 7.02 -7.66
CA PRO A 136 -4.50 8.37 -8.21
C PRO A 136 -3.37 9.22 -7.62
N THR A 137 -2.80 10.09 -8.46
CA THR A 137 -1.69 10.98 -8.10
C THR A 137 -2.14 12.39 -7.71
N GLN A 138 -3.44 12.63 -7.80
CA GLN A 138 -4.14 13.84 -7.39
C GLN A 138 -5.22 13.46 -6.37
N ALA A 139 -5.68 14.43 -5.60
CA ALA A 139 -6.74 14.19 -4.62
C ALA A 139 -8.02 13.68 -5.34
N PRO A 140 -8.71 12.68 -4.77
CA PRO A 140 -9.95 12.12 -5.31
C PRO A 140 -11.13 13.08 -5.16
#